data_AF-A0A645DQC0-F1
#
_entry.id   AF-A0A645DQC0-F1
#
_cell.length_a   1.000
_cell.length_b   1.000
_cell.length_c   1.000
_cell.angle_alpha   90.00
_cell.angle_beta   90.00
_cell.angle_gamma   90.00
#
_symmetry.space_group_name_H-M   'P 1'
#
loop_
_entity.id
_entity.type
_entity.pdbx_description
1 polymer ?
#
loop_
_entity_poly.entity_id
_entity_poly.type
_entity_poly.pdbx_seq_one_letter_code
_entity_poly.pdbx_strand_id
1 'polypeptide(L)'
;MQKIQRGHGLGEFIDAVLRLKKYNIEICTHLILNLPWDDMTDVVENAKVLSALGINQVKLHALYIVKDTMMADWYQKQLFQIISKEEYIERVVEFLEHLHPDVVVQRLIGRAPEKNTLFTNWQTGWWKIRDAIEHTLEERESYQGKKCSYLNGSAVQKFL
;
A
#
# COMPACT_ATOMS: atom_id res chain seq x y z
N MET A 1 -10.14 -8.46 -2.80
CA MET A 1 -10.54 -8.22 -4.22
C MET A 1 -12.01 -8.50 -4.52
N GLN A 2 -12.53 -9.70 -4.24
CA GLN A 2 -13.95 -10.05 -4.52
C GLN A 2 -14.95 -9.11 -3.84
N LYS A 3 -14.70 -8.76 -2.56
CA LYS A 3 -15.57 -7.84 -1.80
C LYS A 3 -15.75 -6.48 -2.47
N ILE A 4 -14.74 -5.97 -3.19
CA ILE A 4 -14.83 -4.68 -3.89
C ILE A 4 -15.12 -4.84 -5.39
N GLN A 5 -15.49 -6.06 -5.81
CA GLN A 5 -15.74 -6.42 -7.21
C GLN A 5 -14.59 -5.99 -8.14
N ARG A 6 -13.34 -6.12 -7.67
CA ARG A 6 -12.18 -5.85 -8.52
C ARG A 6 -12.08 -6.93 -9.59
N GLY A 7 -11.98 -6.55 -10.86
CA GLY A 7 -11.93 -7.46 -12.01
C GLY A 7 -10.63 -8.26 -12.18
N HIS A 8 -9.79 -8.34 -11.14
CA HIS A 8 -8.59 -9.17 -11.11
C HIS A 8 -8.24 -9.54 -9.67
N GLY A 9 -7.57 -10.68 -9.49
CA GLY A 9 -7.01 -11.13 -8.23
C GLY A 9 -5.50 -10.88 -8.14
N LEU A 10 -4.89 -11.48 -7.11
CA LEU A 10 -3.45 -11.46 -6.91
C LEU A 10 -2.71 -12.35 -7.92
N GLY A 11 -3.30 -13.49 -8.30
CA GLY A 11 -2.71 -14.42 -9.27
C GLY A 11 -2.55 -13.78 -10.64
N GLU A 12 -3.58 -13.09 -11.14
CA GLU A 12 -3.52 -12.38 -12.41
C GLU A 12 -2.51 -11.22 -12.37
N PHE A 13 -2.39 -10.54 -11.23
CA PHE A 13 -1.36 -9.51 -11.04
C PHE A 13 0.05 -10.11 -11.11
N ILE A 14 0.31 -11.22 -10.41
CA ILE A 14 1.61 -11.91 -10.42
C ILE A 14 1.96 -12.39 -11.84
N ASP A 15 1.02 -13.03 -12.54
CA ASP A 15 1.23 -13.50 -13.91
C ASP A 15 1.57 -12.34 -14.86
N ALA A 16 0.84 -11.22 -14.77
CA ALA A 16 1.12 -10.03 -15.56
C ALA A 16 2.52 -9.46 -15.29
N VAL A 17 2.92 -9.36 -14.02
CA VAL A 17 4.25 -8.88 -13.62
C VAL A 17 5.36 -9.77 -14.20
N LEU A 18 5.24 -11.09 -14.02
CA LEU A 18 6.23 -12.04 -14.52
C LEU A 18 6.34 -12.04 -16.05
N ARG A 19 5.24 -11.79 -16.77
CA ARG A 19 5.26 -11.63 -18.24
C ARG A 19 5.97 -10.35 -18.67
N LEU A 20 5.63 -9.20 -18.06
CA LEU A 20 6.24 -7.91 -18.38
C LEU A 20 7.76 -7.91 -18.15
N LYS A 21 8.21 -8.58 -17.08
CA LYS A 21 9.63 -8.71 -16.75
C LYS A 21 10.47 -9.38 -17.84
N LYS A 22 9.89 -10.32 -18.60
CA LYS A 22 10.58 -10.99 -19.72
C LYS A 22 10.94 -10.02 -20.85
N TYR A 23 10.31 -8.85 -20.89
CA TYR A 23 10.51 -7.82 -21.90
C TYR A 23 11.21 -6.58 -21.33
N ASN A 24 11.75 -6.65 -20.11
CA ASN A 24 12.42 -5.55 -19.42
C ASN A 24 11.58 -4.27 -19.32
N ILE A 25 10.25 -4.41 -19.26
CA ILE A 25 9.34 -3.27 -19.05
C ILE A 25 9.33 -2.91 -17.57
N GLU A 26 9.51 -1.63 -17.25
CA GLU A 26 9.38 -1.16 -15.87
C GLU A 26 7.93 -1.23 -15.38
N ILE A 27 7.76 -1.67 -14.15
CA ILE A 27 6.45 -1.92 -13.55
C ILE A 27 6.23 -0.96 -12.38
N CYS A 28 5.14 -0.19 -12.47
CA CYS A 28 4.64 0.62 -11.38
C CYS A 28 3.35 0.02 -10.80
N THR A 29 3.40 -0.43 -9.55
CA THR A 29 2.23 -0.99 -8.86
C THR A 29 1.46 0.11 -8.12
N HIS A 30 0.13 0.07 -8.21
CA HIS A 30 -0.76 0.95 -7.46
C HIS A 30 -1.38 0.18 -6.30
N LEU A 31 -1.18 0.67 -5.07
CA LEU A 31 -1.59 -0.02 -3.85
C LEU A 31 -2.39 0.92 -2.94
N ILE A 32 -3.50 0.39 -2.40
CA ILE A 32 -4.30 1.05 -1.36
C ILE A 32 -4.00 0.34 -0.06
N LEU A 33 -3.51 1.05 0.96
CA LEU A 33 -3.02 0.44 2.21
C LEU A 33 -4.04 0.39 3.36
N ASN A 34 -5.26 0.83 3.11
CA ASN A 34 -6.33 0.86 4.10
C ASN A 34 -7.68 0.45 3.52
N LEU A 35 -7.71 -0.62 2.73
CA LEU A 35 -9.00 -1.25 2.48
C LEU A 35 -9.59 -1.72 3.82
N PRO A 36 -10.92 -1.64 4.03
CA PRO A 36 -11.52 -1.86 5.35
C PRO A 36 -11.37 -3.28 5.92
N TRP A 37 -10.88 -4.21 5.11
CA TRP A 37 -10.68 -5.61 5.49
C TRP A 37 -9.20 -6.00 5.54
N ASP A 38 -8.30 -5.06 5.27
CA ASP A 38 -6.86 -5.30 5.36
C ASP A 38 -6.40 -5.02 6.79
N ASP A 39 -5.53 -5.88 7.31
CA ASP A 39 -4.83 -5.69 8.57
C ASP A 39 -3.33 -5.39 8.38
N MET A 40 -2.56 -5.31 9.48
CA MET A 40 -1.13 -5.02 9.41
C MET A 40 -0.33 -6.17 8.77
N THR A 41 -0.81 -7.41 8.87
CA THR A 41 -0.21 -8.55 8.18
C THR A 41 -0.33 -8.36 6.67
N ASP A 42 -1.50 -7.95 6.17
CA ASP A 42 -1.70 -7.67 4.75
C ASP A 42 -0.76 -6.55 4.26
N VAL A 43 -0.55 -5.51 5.07
CA VAL A 43 0.39 -4.42 4.76
C VAL A 43 1.82 -4.94 4.58
N VAL A 44 2.30 -5.74 5.53
CA VAL A 44 3.65 -6.34 5.49
C VAL A 44 3.78 -7.31 4.31
N GLU A 45 2.81 -8.18 4.10
CA GLU A 45 2.84 -9.16 3.02
C GLU A 45 2.74 -8.50 1.64
N ASN A 46 1.99 -7.39 1.50
CA ASN A 46 2.02 -6.59 0.27
C ASN A 46 3.44 -6.09 -0.03
N ALA A 47 4.15 -5.52 0.95
CA ALA A 47 5.53 -5.06 0.76
C ALA A 47 6.47 -6.20 0.34
N LYS A 48 6.35 -7.36 1.00
CA LYS A 48 7.13 -8.57 0.70
C LYS A 48 6.86 -9.10 -0.70
N VAL A 49 5.59 -9.19 -1.10
CA VAL A 49 5.19 -9.66 -2.43
C VAL A 49 5.74 -8.74 -3.52
N LEU A 50 5.59 -7.41 -3.39
CA LEU A 50 6.14 -6.48 -4.39
C LEU A 50 7.67 -6.58 -4.48
N SER A 51 8.33 -6.74 -3.33
CA SER A 51 9.79 -6.90 -3.25
C SER A 51 10.27 -8.20 -3.88
N ALA A 52 9.63 -9.33 -3.55
CA ALA A 52 9.96 -10.65 -4.10
C ALA A 52 9.68 -10.75 -5.60
N LEU A 53 8.62 -10.09 -6.08
CA LEU A 53 8.35 -9.95 -7.50
C LEU A 53 9.32 -8.99 -8.19
N GLY A 54 10.12 -8.23 -7.45
CA GLY A 54 11.09 -7.24 -7.93
C GLY A 54 10.43 -6.13 -8.73
N ILE A 55 9.33 -5.57 -8.23
CA ILE A 55 8.66 -4.40 -8.80
C ILE A 55 9.62 -3.21 -8.84
N ASN A 56 9.54 -2.38 -9.88
CA ASN A 56 10.41 -1.20 -9.98
C ASN A 56 9.90 -0.04 -9.14
N GLN A 57 8.58 0.18 -9.14
CA GLN A 57 7.99 1.38 -8.56
C GLN A 57 6.63 1.08 -7.88
N VAL A 58 6.30 1.84 -6.83
CA VAL A 58 5.01 1.74 -6.14
C VAL A 58 4.38 3.12 -5.93
N LYS A 59 3.05 3.19 -6.09
CA LYS A 59 2.21 4.36 -5.78
C LYS A 59 1.25 3.99 -4.66
N LEU A 60 1.49 4.54 -3.47
CA LEU A 60 0.59 4.35 -2.34
C LEU A 60 -0.57 5.33 -2.36
N HIS A 61 -1.70 4.84 -1.86
CA HIS A 61 -2.94 5.59 -1.70
C HIS A 61 -3.65 5.25 -0.40
N ALA A 62 -4.26 6.27 0.18
CA ALA A 62 -5.41 6.08 1.05
C ALA A 62 -6.65 5.80 0.19
N LEU A 63 -7.55 4.97 0.71
CA LEU A 63 -8.84 4.68 0.12
C LEU A 63 -9.67 5.97 0.02
N TYR A 64 -10.25 6.20 -1.15
CA TYR A 64 -11.24 7.24 -1.38
C TYR A 64 -12.61 6.62 -1.58
N ILE A 65 -13.59 7.15 -0.87
CA ILE A 65 -14.99 6.74 -1.04
C ILE A 65 -15.63 7.76 -1.95
N VAL A 66 -15.72 7.44 -3.24
CA VAL A 66 -16.32 8.30 -4.26
C VAL A 66 -17.84 8.16 -4.20
N LYS A 67 -18.57 9.27 -4.33
CA LYS A 67 -20.05 9.29 -4.40
C LYS A 67 -20.54 8.39 -5.54
N ASP A 68 -21.79 7.93 -5.43
CA ASP A 68 -22.47 7.13 -6.46
C ASP A 68 -21.74 5.81 -6.78
N THR A 69 -21.04 5.25 -5.79
CA THR A 69 -20.43 3.92 -5.86
C THR A 69 -21.03 2.98 -4.83
N MET A 70 -20.99 1.68 -5.09
CA MET A 70 -21.44 0.66 -4.13
C MET A 70 -20.72 0.78 -2.76
N MET A 71 -19.44 1.20 -2.76
CA MET A 71 -18.69 1.43 -1.52
C MET A 71 -19.17 2.68 -0.77
N ALA A 72 -19.65 3.71 -1.45
CA ALA A 72 -20.31 4.85 -0.82
C ALA A 72 -21.60 4.44 -0.11
N ASP A 73 -22.43 3.61 -0.73
CA ASP A 73 -23.65 3.09 -0.10
C ASP A 73 -23.34 2.29 1.17
N TRP A 74 -22.30 1.44 1.11
CA TRP A 74 -21.85 0.67 2.27
C TRP A 74 -21.32 1.54 3.40
N TYR A 75 -20.57 2.59 3.05
CA TYR A 75 -20.04 3.54 4.01
C TYR A 75 -21.15 4.31 4.73
N GLN A 76 -22.14 4.81 3.98
CA GLN A 76 -23.29 5.51 4.55
C GLN A 76 -24.16 4.61 5.44
N LYS A 77 -24.28 3.33 5.08
CA LYS A 77 -24.94 2.29 5.89
C LYS A 77 -24.08 1.77 7.05
N GLN A 78 -22.87 2.31 7.24
CA GLN A 78 -21.93 1.92 8.28
C GLN A 78 -21.58 0.41 8.27
N LEU A 79 -21.53 -0.20 7.08
CA LEU A 79 -21.20 -1.63 6.93
C LEU A 79 -19.71 -1.94 7.12
N PHE A 80 -18.88 -0.91 7.15
CA PHE A 80 -17.47 -0.98 7.52
C PHE A 80 -17.03 0.36 8.10
N GLN A 81 -15.85 0.38 8.73
CA GLN A 81 -15.23 1.60 9.22
C GLN A 81 -13.90 1.84 8.49
N ILE A 82 -13.56 3.11 8.34
CA ILE A 82 -12.23 3.51 7.87
C ILE A 82 -11.35 3.69 9.10
N ILE A 83 -10.13 3.14 9.04
CA ILE A 83 -9.12 3.28 10.08
C ILE A 83 -8.81 4.75 10.38
N SER A 84 -8.19 5.02 11.52
CA SER A 84 -7.73 6.38 11.84
C SER A 84 -6.59 6.81 10.91
N LYS A 85 -6.34 8.12 10.86
CA LYS A 85 -5.20 8.68 10.12
C LYS A 85 -3.88 8.19 10.71
N GLU A 86 -3.83 8.09 12.04
CA GLU A 86 -2.68 7.58 12.80
C GLU A 86 -2.40 6.13 12.41
N GLU A 87 -3.41 5.27 12.33
CA GLU A 87 -3.22 3.89 11.87
C GLU A 87 -2.78 3.82 10.41
N TYR A 88 -3.26 4.70 9.52
CA TYR A 88 -2.75 4.75 8.15
C TYR A 88 -1.26 5.13 8.11
N ILE A 89 -0.83 6.09 8.93
CA ILE A 89 0.59 6.47 9.04
C ILE A 89 1.41 5.24 9.45
N GLU A 90 0.99 4.52 10.49
CA GLU A 90 1.65 3.28 10.94
C GLU A 90 1.73 2.24 9.83
N ARG A 91 0.64 2.03 9.08
CA ARG A 91 0.61 1.11 7.95
C ARG A 91 1.60 1.51 6.85
N VAL A 92 1.71 2.80 6.53
CA VAL A 92 2.70 3.24 5.53
C VAL A 92 4.13 3.04 6.04
N VAL A 93 4.41 3.38 7.30
CA VAL A 93 5.73 3.17 7.92
C VAL A 93 6.11 1.69 7.88
N GLU A 94 5.22 0.79 8.33
CA GLU A 94 5.48 -0.64 8.37
C GLU A 94 5.65 -1.24 6.96
N PHE A 95 4.87 -0.75 5.99
CA PHE A 95 5.04 -1.10 4.58
C PHE A 95 6.43 -0.70 4.06
N LEU A 96 6.86 0.54 4.31
CA LEU A 96 8.15 1.05 3.84
C LEU A 96 9.32 0.30 4.46
N GLU A 97 9.28 0.07 5.78
CA GLU A 97 10.33 -0.69 6.47
C GLU A 97 10.54 -2.08 5.87
N HIS A 98 9.47 -2.72 5.37
CA HIS A 98 9.55 -4.02 4.72
C HIS A 98 9.81 -3.95 3.22
N LEU A 99 9.52 -2.85 2.54
CA LEU A 99 9.69 -2.72 1.10
C LEU A 99 11.18 -2.73 0.73
N HIS A 100 11.56 -3.46 -0.32
CA HIS A 100 12.93 -3.50 -0.81
C HIS A 100 13.49 -2.09 -1.09
N PRO A 101 14.73 -1.78 -0.70
CA PRO A 101 15.30 -0.43 -0.82
C PRO A 101 15.35 0.10 -2.26
N ASP A 102 15.51 -0.80 -3.25
CA ASP A 102 15.58 -0.40 -4.66
C ASP A 102 14.22 -0.07 -5.30
N VAL A 103 13.10 -0.33 -4.62
CA VAL A 103 11.76 -0.01 -5.15
C VAL A 103 11.52 1.49 -5.01
N VAL A 104 11.27 2.17 -6.13
CA VAL A 104 10.97 3.60 -6.12
C VAL A 104 9.56 3.85 -5.60
N VAL A 105 9.44 4.57 -4.49
CA VAL A 105 8.15 5.04 -3.97
C VAL A 105 7.80 6.35 -4.66
N GLN A 106 6.89 6.31 -5.64
CA GLN A 106 6.47 7.52 -6.37
C GLN A 106 5.64 8.47 -5.50
N ARG A 107 4.89 7.91 -4.54
CA ARG A 107 4.15 8.69 -3.52
C ARG A 107 3.72 7.82 -2.34
N LEU A 108 3.57 8.47 -1.19
CA LEU A 108 3.06 7.90 0.06
C LEU A 108 1.54 8.05 0.22
N ILE A 109 0.95 9.08 -0.38
CA ILE A 109 -0.47 9.35 -0.33
C ILE A 109 -0.91 10.16 -1.56
N GLY A 110 -2.12 9.87 -2.04
CA GLY A 110 -2.70 10.57 -3.18
C GLY A 110 -3.42 11.88 -2.82
N ARG A 111 -3.83 12.58 -3.88
CA ARG A 111 -4.80 13.68 -3.81
C ARG A 111 -6.09 13.22 -4.46
N ALA A 112 -7.22 13.42 -3.79
CA ALA A 112 -8.55 13.29 -4.40
C ALA A 112 -9.36 14.58 -4.24
N PRO A 113 -10.20 14.94 -5.22
CA PRO A 113 -11.09 16.09 -5.12
C PRO A 113 -12.20 15.83 -4.09
N GLU A 114 -12.25 16.65 -3.04
CA GLU A 114 -13.26 16.52 -1.96
C GLU A 114 -14.71 16.58 -2.45
N LYS A 115 -14.97 17.38 -3.50
CA LYS A 115 -16.33 17.64 -4.02
C LYS A 115 -17.10 16.35 -4.37
N ASN A 116 -16.40 15.31 -4.82
CA ASN A 116 -16.99 14.07 -5.32
C ASN A 116 -16.74 12.87 -4.41
N THR A 117 -16.24 13.07 -3.18
CA THR A 117 -15.94 11.99 -2.24
C THR A 117 -16.74 12.13 -0.94
N LEU A 118 -17.24 11.02 -0.41
CA LEU A 118 -17.76 10.93 0.96
C LEU A 118 -16.64 10.83 2.00
N PHE A 119 -15.49 10.28 1.60
CA PHE A 119 -14.29 10.22 2.43
C PHE A 119 -13.06 10.40 1.56
N THR A 120 -12.17 11.31 1.99
CA THR A 120 -10.83 11.49 1.44
C THR A 120 -9.90 12.04 2.52
N ASN A 121 -8.72 11.43 2.66
CA ASN A 121 -7.60 11.91 3.49
C ASN A 121 -8.00 12.43 4.89
N TRP A 122 -8.99 11.83 5.56
CA TRP A 122 -9.49 12.28 6.87
C TRP A 122 -9.78 13.79 6.96
N GLN A 123 -10.28 14.38 5.86
CA GLN A 123 -10.55 15.83 5.76
C GLN A 123 -9.33 16.71 6.05
N THR A 124 -8.12 16.20 5.81
CA THR A 124 -6.87 16.94 5.95
C THR A 124 -6.07 16.96 4.65
N GLY A 125 -5.15 17.91 4.56
CA GLY A 125 -4.24 18.02 3.42
C GLY A 125 -3.33 16.80 3.33
N TRP A 126 -3.21 16.22 2.13
CA TRP A 126 -2.35 15.06 1.86
C TRP A 126 -0.90 15.29 2.31
N TRP A 127 -0.39 16.53 2.18
CA TRP A 127 0.96 16.89 2.58
C TRP A 127 1.17 16.72 4.09
N LYS A 128 0.17 17.04 4.93
CA LYS A 128 0.27 16.85 6.38
C LYS A 128 0.41 15.38 6.76
N ILE A 129 -0.22 14.49 5.99
CA ILE A 129 -0.12 13.04 6.23
C ILE A 129 1.25 12.54 5.76
N ARG A 130 1.73 13.00 4.60
CA ARG A 130 3.10 12.71 4.13
C ARG A 130 4.13 13.17 5.17
N ASP A 131 4.06 14.42 5.61
CA ASP A 131 5.02 15.00 6.56
C ASP A 131 4.98 14.24 7.90
N ALA A 132 3.80 13.78 8.32
CA ALA A 132 3.69 12.94 9.51
C ALA A 132 4.34 11.56 9.33
N ILE A 133 4.22 10.93 8.15
CA ILE A 133 4.90 9.67 7.84
C ILE A 133 6.42 9.85 7.87
N GLU A 134 6.93 10.90 7.21
CA GLU A 134 8.35 11.24 7.18
C GLU A 134 8.87 11.47 8.60
N HIS A 135 8.16 12.27 9.40
CA HIS A 135 8.50 12.53 10.79
C HIS A 135 8.51 11.26 11.65
N THR A 136 7.52 10.38 11.50
CA THR A 136 7.49 9.10 12.25
C THR A 136 8.65 8.19 11.88
N LEU A 137 9.11 8.18 10.62
CA LEU A 137 10.31 7.45 10.23
C LEU A 137 11.56 8.04 10.90
N GLU A 138 11.71 9.37 10.88
CA GLU A 138 12.83 10.07 11.52
C GLU A 138 12.88 9.82 13.03
N GLU A 139 11.75 9.98 13.73
CA GLU A 139 11.64 9.74 15.18
C GLU A 139 12.02 8.31 15.58
N ARG A 140 11.77 7.33 14.70
CA ARG A 140 12.09 5.91 14.91
C ARG A 140 13.49 5.51 14.41
N GLU A 141 14.27 6.47 13.92
CA GLU A 141 15.52 6.24 13.20
C GLU A 141 15.35 5.13 12.14
N SER A 142 14.23 5.19 11.42
CA SER A 142 13.77 4.17 10.49
C SER A 142 13.80 4.64 9.05
N TYR A 143 13.75 3.68 8.13
CA TYR A 143 13.91 3.92 6.71
C TYR A 143 13.35 2.75 5.89
N GLN A 144 13.14 2.99 4.60
CA GLN A 144 12.67 1.96 3.68
C GLN A 144 13.64 0.77 3.63
N GLY A 145 13.11 -0.42 3.80
CA GLY A 145 13.90 -1.65 3.74
C GLY A 145 14.64 -2.01 5.03
N LYS A 146 14.49 -1.25 6.12
CA LYS A 146 15.10 -1.56 7.44
C LYS A 146 14.77 -2.99 7.93
N LYS A 147 13.58 -3.51 7.60
CA LYS A 147 13.09 -4.86 7.94
C LYS A 147 13.07 -5.81 6.72
N CYS A 148 13.68 -5.44 5.60
CA CYS A 148 13.71 -6.26 4.38
C CYS A 148 14.76 -7.39 4.46
N SER A 149 14.50 -8.41 5.27
CA SER A 149 15.42 -9.53 5.55
C SER A 149 14.93 -10.91 5.06
N TYR A 150 13.90 -10.94 4.21
CA TYR A 150 13.15 -12.17 3.86
C TYR A 150 13.49 -12.73 2.46
N LEU A 151 14.34 -12.06 1.68
CA LEU A 151 14.74 -12.52 0.33
C LEU A 151 15.99 -13.41 0.38
N ASN A 152 16.36 -13.99 -0.76
CA ASN A 152 17.61 -14.74 -0.95
C ASN A 152 17.80 -15.93 0.01
N GLY A 153 16.70 -16.61 0.34
CA GLY A 153 16.74 -17.81 1.17
C GLY A 153 17.14 -17.55 2.62
N SER A 154 16.88 -16.36 3.17
CA SER A 154 17.30 -15.99 4.53
C SER A 154 16.90 -17.02 5.61
N ALA A 155 15.72 -17.64 5.49
CA ALA A 155 15.26 -18.67 6.42
C ALA A 155 16.11 -19.97 6.38
N VAL A 156 16.76 -20.26 5.25
CA VAL A 156 17.56 -21.47 5.04
C VAL A 156 19.07 -21.21 5.05
N GLN A 157 19.51 -19.95 5.10
CA GLN A 157 20.94 -19.61 5.13
C GLN A 157 21.70 -20.24 6.30
N LYS A 158 21.05 -20.47 7.43
CA LYS A 158 21.64 -21.16 8.59
C LYS A 158 22.00 -22.64 8.33
N PHE A 159 21.52 -23.22 7.23
CA PHE A 159 21.79 -24.60 6.83
C PHE A 159 22.80 -24.72 5.68
N LEU A 160 23.23 -23.60 5.10
CA LEU A 160 24.29 -23.51 4.10
C LEU A 160 25.64 -23.32 4.79
#